data_AF-A0A5A7PAS2-F1
#
_entry.id   AF-A0A5A7PAS2-F1
#
_cell.length_a   1.000
_cell.length_b   1.000
_cell.length_c   1.000
_cell.angle_alpha   90.00
_cell.angle_beta   90.00
_cell.angle_gamma   90.00
#
_symmetry.space_group_name_H-M   'P 1'
#
loop_
_entity.id
_entity.type
_entity.pdbx_description
1 polymer ?
#
loop_
_entity_poly.entity_id
_entity_poly.type
_entity_poly.pdbx_seq_one_letter_code
_entity_poly.pdbx_strand_id
1 'polypeptide(L)'
;MARLYAHNPTANCFQYPRTCVRVTLNLPLESEQRPRQSVELNLRDKIDEKSLLGLYAMNGGEGPNSYAHNSSYQRGVIDAAKPIIEQEINAKLDTKRLSSTQTTPFRIADFGCSTGHNSFPAIQIITQAIENKFQMEGPTSQTPDFQVFFNDQVMNDFNTLFHSLPPGKKYHAAGVPGPFHGRLFPEASLDFGYSSCALNWLSGVPKAVEDRKSPAWNKGRVHYTGARKEVFKAYSNHYANDIESFLRARAEELVGGGLMALLVPAVPTFEISGNSYTTPTEMDLIGSCLVDMAEKGIVSEEKVDTFNFPLYFTVPQELKAIIERNQSFNIVRMEILNNPGKRTLPSANARATYLRAVFEGLLMNHFGTQLMDELFERYTKKLAASPLFLNPDNEKSIIIFVLLKRKEE
;
A
#
# COMPACT_ATOMS: atom_id res chain seq x y z
N MET A 1 39.61 -20.90 -47.82
CA MET A 1 40.30 -21.24 -46.56
C MET A 1 39.97 -20.19 -45.52
N ALA A 2 38.92 -20.42 -44.73
CA ALA A 2 38.58 -19.61 -43.56
C ALA A 2 38.84 -20.47 -42.31
N ARG A 3 39.63 -19.96 -41.36
CA ARG A 3 39.79 -20.51 -40.00
C ARG A 3 39.34 -19.39 -39.05
N LEU A 4 38.17 -19.48 -38.43
CA LEU A 4 37.88 -20.12 -37.14
C LEU A 4 38.78 -19.62 -35.99
N TYR A 5 38.23 -18.71 -35.19
CA TYR A 5 38.46 -18.66 -33.74
C TYR A 5 37.11 -18.58 -33.02
N ALA A 6 36.90 -19.53 -32.13
CA ALA A 6 35.69 -19.74 -31.36
C ALA A 6 35.59 -18.72 -30.21
N HIS A 7 34.39 -18.15 -30.02
CA HIS A 7 34.02 -17.44 -28.81
C HIS A 7 33.42 -18.42 -27.79
N ASN A 8 33.98 -18.41 -26.58
CA ASN A 8 33.39 -19.03 -25.39
C ASN A 8 32.56 -17.95 -24.66
N PRO A 9 31.31 -18.21 -24.24
CA PRO A 9 30.49 -17.22 -23.56
C PRO A 9 30.75 -17.28 -22.04
N THR A 10 31.15 -16.14 -21.45
CA THR A 10 31.10 -15.96 -19.98
C THR A 10 30.00 -14.97 -19.64
N ALA A 11 29.28 -15.30 -18.58
CA ALA A 11 28.02 -14.75 -18.15
C ALA A 11 28.03 -13.21 -17.99
N ASN A 12 27.11 -12.53 -18.68
CA ASN A 12 26.77 -11.14 -18.38
C ASN A 12 25.88 -11.11 -17.13
N CYS A 13 26.49 -10.70 -16.02
CA CYS A 13 25.78 -10.25 -14.82
C CYS A 13 25.09 -8.92 -15.17
N PHE A 14 23.75 -8.92 -15.23
CA PHE A 14 22.97 -7.69 -15.38
C PHE A 14 23.09 -6.83 -14.12
N GLN A 15 24.00 -5.84 -14.12
CA GLN A 15 23.94 -4.72 -13.20
C GLN A 15 22.94 -3.69 -13.76
N TYR A 16 21.82 -3.50 -13.07
CA TYR A 16 20.87 -2.41 -13.33
C TYR A 16 21.58 -1.04 -13.22
N PRO A 17 21.40 -0.12 -14.19
CA PRO A 17 21.96 1.23 -14.07
C PRO A 17 21.20 2.01 -12.99
N ARG A 18 21.94 2.47 -11.98
CA ARG A 18 21.45 3.35 -10.92
C ARG A 18 21.27 4.77 -11.48
N THR A 19 20.03 5.22 -11.67
CA THR A 19 19.76 6.62 -12.02
C THR A 19 19.81 7.46 -10.75
N CYS A 20 20.83 8.31 -10.63
CA CYS A 20 20.96 9.28 -9.54
C CYS A 20 20.15 10.54 -9.90
N VAL A 21 19.16 10.90 -9.09
CA VAL A 21 18.43 12.17 -9.25
C VAL A 21 19.35 13.31 -8.80
N ARG A 22 19.83 14.12 -9.74
CA ARG A 22 20.71 15.26 -9.45
C ARG A 22 19.85 16.50 -9.19
N VAL A 23 19.51 16.75 -7.93
CA VAL A 23 18.86 18.01 -7.52
C VAL A 23 19.92 19.11 -7.50
N THR A 24 19.79 20.11 -8.38
CA THR A 24 20.68 21.28 -8.40
C THR A 24 19.95 22.44 -7.74
N LEU A 25 20.39 22.83 -6.55
CA LEU A 25 19.92 24.05 -5.88
C LEU A 25 20.73 25.23 -6.42
N ASN A 26 20.07 26.14 -7.13
CA ASN A 26 20.67 27.43 -7.49
C ASN A 26 20.48 28.39 -6.31
N LEU A 27 21.52 28.57 -5.50
CA LEU A 27 21.60 29.68 -4.55
C LEU A 27 22.13 30.94 -5.27
N PRO A 28 21.74 32.16 -4.84
CA PRO A 28 22.16 33.39 -5.49
C PRO A 28 23.68 33.57 -5.41
N LEU A 29 24.26 34.10 -6.48
CA LEU A 29 25.68 34.40 -6.64
C LEU A 29 26.13 35.45 -5.62
N GLU A 30 26.96 35.06 -4.67
CA GLU A 30 27.92 35.96 -4.04
C GLU A 30 29.33 35.68 -4.58
N SER A 31 29.98 36.76 -4.98
CA SER A 31 31.32 36.85 -5.53
C SER A 31 32.37 36.38 -4.54
N GLU A 32 33.24 35.45 -4.98
CA GLU A 32 34.70 35.46 -4.86
C GLU A 32 35.29 34.05 -4.79
N GLN A 33 36.50 33.95 -5.33
CA GLN A 33 37.22 32.75 -5.75
C GLN A 33 37.49 31.74 -4.61
N ARG A 34 36.93 30.53 -4.70
CA ARG A 34 37.50 29.30 -4.12
C ARG A 34 37.32 28.10 -5.07
N PRO A 35 38.23 27.12 -5.08
CA PRO A 35 38.11 25.95 -5.95
C PRO A 35 36.85 25.16 -5.59
N ARG A 36 36.08 24.76 -6.61
CA ARG A 36 34.91 23.89 -6.44
C ARG A 36 35.37 22.53 -5.90
N GLN A 37 35.29 22.33 -4.59
CA GLN A 37 35.19 20.99 -4.03
C GLN A 37 33.77 20.50 -4.30
N SER A 38 33.63 19.54 -5.21
CA SER A 38 32.44 18.72 -5.30
C SER A 38 32.37 17.88 -4.02
N VAL A 39 31.59 18.36 -3.05
CA VAL A 39 31.20 17.54 -1.91
C VAL A 39 30.15 16.57 -2.43
N GLU A 40 30.57 15.35 -2.77
CA GLU A 40 29.65 14.22 -2.91
C GLU A 40 29.06 13.98 -1.52
N LEU A 41 27.86 14.51 -1.28
CA LEU A 41 27.05 14.12 -0.13
C LEU A 41 26.62 12.67 -0.36
N ASN A 42 27.45 11.74 0.11
CA ASN A 42 27.08 10.34 0.26
C ASN A 42 25.97 10.27 1.31
N LEU A 43 24.72 10.39 0.85
CA LEU A 43 23.51 10.27 1.66
C LEU A 43 23.38 8.91 2.39
N ARG A 44 24.28 7.95 2.12
CA ARG A 44 24.32 6.65 2.78
C ARG A 44 24.84 6.71 4.21
N ASP A 45 25.76 7.61 4.52
CA ASP A 45 26.47 7.59 5.81
C ASP A 45 25.72 8.33 6.94
N LYS A 46 24.52 8.87 6.66
CA LYS A 46 23.68 9.60 7.63
C LYS A 46 22.24 9.11 7.73
N ILE A 47 21.87 8.06 7.01
CA ILE A 47 20.61 7.37 7.30
C ILE A 47 20.91 6.47 8.49
N ASP A 48 20.51 6.93 9.67
CA ASP A 48 20.36 6.06 10.84
C ASP A 48 19.62 4.79 10.38
N GLU A 49 20.29 3.63 10.45
CA GLU A 49 19.79 2.30 10.04
C GLU A 49 18.43 1.95 10.68
N LYS A 50 17.95 2.77 11.61
CA LYS A 50 16.66 2.67 12.29
C LYS A 50 15.50 3.49 11.70
N SER A 51 15.72 4.30 10.67
CA SER A 51 14.62 5.00 10.00
C SER A 51 13.93 4.09 8.97
N LEU A 52 13.24 3.06 9.47
CA LEU A 52 12.35 2.17 8.70
C LEU A 52 11.11 2.89 8.11
N LEU A 53 11.02 4.21 8.28
CA LEU A 53 9.97 5.06 7.72
C LEU A 53 10.15 5.15 6.20
N GLY A 54 9.55 4.23 5.46
CA GLY A 54 9.43 4.30 4.00
C GLY A 54 9.82 3.04 3.23
N LEU A 55 10.06 1.90 3.88
CA LEU A 55 10.57 0.67 3.21
C LEU A 55 9.49 -0.29 2.69
N TYR A 56 8.21 0.06 2.80
CA TYR A 56 7.09 -0.83 2.47
C TYR A 56 6.40 -0.39 1.16
N ALA A 57 7.06 -0.58 0.02
CA ALA A 57 6.48 -0.39 -1.30
C ALA A 57 6.36 -1.73 -2.03
N MET A 58 5.39 -1.83 -2.95
CA MET A 58 5.22 -3.03 -3.76
C MET A 58 6.40 -3.20 -4.74
N ASN A 59 6.59 -4.40 -5.29
CA ASN A 59 7.61 -4.61 -6.31
C ASN A 59 7.36 -3.72 -7.54
N GLY A 60 8.28 -2.79 -7.76
CA GLY A 60 8.26 -1.86 -8.89
C GLY A 60 8.53 -2.51 -10.25
N GLY A 61 8.47 -1.67 -11.30
CA GLY A 61 8.71 -2.08 -12.69
C GLY A 61 7.58 -2.86 -13.34
N GLU A 62 7.90 -3.45 -14.50
CA GLU A 62 6.98 -4.19 -15.37
C GLU A 62 7.39 -5.65 -15.58
N GLY A 63 8.29 -6.17 -14.73
CA GLY A 63 8.75 -7.56 -14.79
C GLY A 63 7.68 -8.57 -14.36
N PRO A 64 7.91 -9.88 -14.56
CA PRO A 64 6.95 -10.93 -14.19
C PRO A 64 6.64 -11.00 -12.68
N ASN A 65 7.53 -10.51 -11.81
CA ASN A 65 7.33 -10.43 -10.35
C ASN A 65 6.88 -9.03 -9.89
N SER A 66 6.60 -8.11 -10.82
CA SER A 66 6.14 -6.76 -10.48
C SER A 66 4.71 -6.77 -9.95
N TYR A 67 4.38 -5.76 -9.15
CA TYR A 67 3.01 -5.54 -8.69
C TYR A 67 2.05 -5.25 -9.84
N ALA A 68 2.51 -4.57 -10.89
CA ALA A 68 1.70 -4.27 -12.07
C ALA A 68 1.13 -5.53 -12.73
N HIS A 69 1.86 -6.66 -12.72
CA HIS A 69 1.43 -7.92 -13.32
C HIS A 69 0.76 -8.89 -12.34
N ASN A 70 0.79 -8.60 -11.04
CA ASN A 70 0.38 -9.55 -10.00
C ASN A 70 -0.62 -8.95 -9.00
N SER A 71 -1.35 -7.89 -9.38
CA SER A 71 -2.27 -7.18 -8.48
C SER A 71 -3.76 -7.31 -8.88
N SER A 72 -4.09 -8.35 -9.65
CA SER A 72 -5.46 -8.66 -10.07
C SER A 72 -6.41 -8.94 -8.90
N TYR A 73 -5.88 -9.41 -7.78
CA TYR A 73 -6.66 -9.57 -6.55
C TYR A 73 -7.21 -8.22 -6.06
N GLN A 74 -6.36 -7.19 -6.01
CA GLN A 74 -6.75 -5.83 -5.62
C GLN A 74 -7.60 -5.17 -6.71
N ARG A 75 -7.40 -5.51 -8.00
CA ARG A 75 -8.29 -5.03 -9.06
C ARG A 75 -9.75 -5.45 -8.83
N GLY A 76 -9.97 -6.69 -8.39
CA GLY A 76 -11.31 -7.16 -8.04
C GLY A 76 -11.96 -6.37 -6.90
N VAL A 77 -11.16 -5.83 -5.96
CA VAL A 77 -11.66 -4.99 -4.87
C VAL A 77 -12.24 -3.68 -5.41
N ILE A 78 -11.55 -3.07 -6.38
CA ILE A 78 -12.02 -1.85 -7.06
C ILE A 78 -13.29 -2.15 -7.85
N ASP A 79 -13.32 -3.25 -8.60
CA ASP A 79 -14.48 -3.63 -9.42
C ASP A 79 -15.73 -3.86 -8.55
N ALA A 80 -15.57 -4.47 -7.36
CA ALA A 80 -16.66 -4.66 -6.40
C ALA A 80 -17.14 -3.34 -5.77
N ALA A 81 -16.24 -2.39 -5.56
CA ALA A 81 -16.56 -1.09 -4.96
C ALA A 81 -17.16 -0.08 -5.94
N LYS A 82 -16.87 -0.22 -7.24
CA LYS A 82 -17.29 0.69 -8.30
C LYS A 82 -18.76 1.14 -8.20
N PRO A 83 -19.77 0.24 -8.19
CA PRO A 83 -21.18 0.67 -8.18
C PRO A 83 -21.54 1.47 -6.92
N ILE A 84 -20.90 1.16 -5.79
CA ILE A 84 -21.13 1.87 -4.53
C ILE A 84 -20.50 3.25 -4.59
N ILE A 85 -19.26 3.37 -5.09
CA ILE A 85 -18.58 4.66 -5.26
C ILE A 85 -19.40 5.59 -6.17
N GLU A 86 -19.85 5.09 -7.34
CA GLU A 86 -20.67 5.85 -8.28
C GLU A 86 -21.99 6.31 -7.64
N GLN A 87 -22.69 5.39 -6.97
CA GLN A 87 -23.95 5.68 -6.29
C GLN A 87 -23.77 6.76 -5.21
N GLU A 88 -22.77 6.61 -4.35
CA GLU A 88 -22.61 7.50 -3.21
C GLU A 88 -22.04 8.87 -3.61
N ILE A 89 -21.14 8.95 -4.59
CA ILE A 89 -20.72 10.24 -5.14
C ILE A 89 -21.95 11.00 -5.65
N ASN A 90 -22.79 10.35 -6.45
CA ASN A 90 -24.01 10.95 -6.97
C ASN A 90 -24.92 11.47 -5.84
N ALA A 91 -25.10 10.66 -4.79
CA ALA A 91 -26.03 10.96 -3.69
C ALA A 91 -25.49 11.93 -2.63
N LYS A 92 -24.17 12.03 -2.42
CA LYS A 92 -23.59 12.63 -1.20
C LYS A 92 -22.61 13.76 -1.45
N LEU A 93 -22.04 13.86 -2.66
CA LEU A 93 -21.19 14.99 -3.01
C LEU A 93 -22.05 16.26 -3.09
N ASP A 94 -21.55 17.37 -2.52
CA ASP A 94 -22.21 18.67 -2.62
C ASP A 94 -21.45 19.56 -3.61
N THR A 95 -22.01 19.66 -4.80
CA THR A 95 -21.50 20.42 -5.94
C THR A 95 -21.84 21.90 -5.88
N LYS A 96 -22.87 22.31 -5.11
CA LYS A 96 -23.25 23.72 -4.98
C LYS A 96 -22.19 24.52 -4.24
N ARG A 97 -21.52 23.87 -3.29
CA ARG A 97 -20.33 24.41 -2.64
C ARG A 97 -19.23 24.69 -3.66
N LEU A 98 -19.01 23.77 -4.59
CA LEU A 98 -17.94 23.80 -5.58
C LEU A 98 -18.21 24.80 -6.72
N SER A 99 -19.46 25.01 -7.09
CA SER A 99 -19.86 25.97 -8.13
C SER A 99 -19.74 27.44 -7.70
N SER A 100 -19.65 27.71 -6.38
CA SER A 100 -19.44 29.07 -5.87
C SER A 100 -18.00 29.58 -6.01
N THR A 101 -17.03 28.68 -6.23
CA THR A 101 -15.58 28.97 -6.29
C THR A 101 -14.97 28.52 -7.63
N GLN A 102 -15.67 28.76 -8.74
CA GLN A 102 -15.39 28.30 -10.13
C GLN A 102 -13.95 28.45 -10.68
N THR A 103 -13.00 28.96 -9.90
CA THR A 103 -11.58 29.08 -10.26
C THR A 103 -10.69 27.98 -9.69
N THR A 104 -11.18 27.08 -8.83
CA THR A 104 -10.34 26.04 -8.20
C THR A 104 -10.60 24.63 -8.73
N PRO A 105 -9.56 23.84 -9.08
CA PRO A 105 -9.73 22.47 -9.54
C PRO A 105 -10.25 21.57 -8.40
N PHE A 106 -10.99 20.52 -8.77
CA PHE A 106 -11.43 19.47 -7.86
C PHE A 106 -10.25 18.54 -7.55
N ARG A 107 -9.84 18.48 -6.28
CA ARG A 107 -8.61 17.80 -5.85
C ARG A 107 -8.90 16.44 -5.22
N ILE A 108 -8.31 15.41 -5.80
CA ILE A 108 -8.46 14.01 -5.40
C ILE A 108 -7.10 13.49 -4.93
N ALA A 109 -7.04 12.76 -3.83
CA ALA A 109 -5.83 12.04 -3.42
C ALA A 109 -6.10 10.54 -3.31
N ASP A 110 -5.22 9.73 -3.91
CA ASP A 110 -5.15 8.29 -3.69
C ASP A 110 -3.97 7.97 -2.74
N PHE A 111 -4.29 7.47 -1.55
CA PHE A 111 -3.33 7.12 -0.50
C PHE A 111 -2.97 5.63 -0.58
N GLY A 112 -1.75 5.34 -1.04
CA GLY A 112 -1.26 3.99 -1.32
C GLY A 112 -1.48 3.57 -2.79
N CYS A 113 -1.04 4.42 -3.72
CA CYS A 113 -1.28 4.24 -5.15
C CYS A 113 -0.41 3.17 -5.83
N SER A 114 0.65 2.70 -5.16
CA SER A 114 1.65 1.77 -5.68
C SER A 114 2.21 2.27 -7.04
N THR A 115 2.35 1.39 -8.02
CA THR A 115 2.86 1.72 -9.36
C THR A 115 1.78 2.11 -10.38
N GLY A 116 0.57 2.45 -9.92
CA GLY A 116 -0.47 3.04 -10.77
C GLY A 116 -1.46 2.07 -11.42
N HIS A 117 -1.12 0.78 -11.59
CA HIS A 117 -1.93 -0.19 -12.35
C HIS A 117 -3.40 -0.29 -11.88
N ASN A 118 -3.61 -0.31 -10.56
CA ASN A 118 -4.94 -0.32 -9.95
C ASN A 118 -5.45 1.09 -9.59
N SER A 119 -4.54 2.02 -9.32
CA SER A 119 -4.87 3.40 -8.98
C SER A 119 -5.57 4.13 -10.13
N PHE A 120 -5.07 4.03 -11.37
CA PHE A 120 -5.69 4.75 -12.50
C PHE A 120 -7.13 4.33 -12.79
N PRO A 121 -7.49 3.03 -12.82
CA PRO A 121 -8.88 2.59 -12.91
C PRO A 121 -9.77 3.15 -11.79
N ALA A 122 -9.30 3.15 -10.54
CA ALA A 122 -10.06 3.69 -9.42
C ALA A 122 -10.29 5.19 -9.55
N ILE A 123 -9.25 5.95 -9.89
CA ILE A 123 -9.34 7.39 -10.16
C ILE A 123 -10.28 7.67 -11.33
N GLN A 124 -10.22 6.88 -12.41
CA GLN A 124 -11.13 7.03 -13.55
C GLN A 124 -12.59 6.86 -13.12
N ILE A 125 -12.91 5.84 -12.32
CA ILE A 125 -14.25 5.62 -11.76
C ILE A 125 -14.70 6.85 -10.96
N ILE A 126 -13.84 7.35 -10.07
CA ILE A 126 -14.15 8.51 -9.21
C ILE A 126 -14.37 9.77 -10.06
N THR A 127 -13.45 10.10 -10.97
CA THR A 127 -13.56 11.30 -11.82
C THR A 127 -14.79 11.24 -12.73
N GLN A 128 -15.12 10.06 -13.26
CA GLN A 128 -16.29 9.89 -14.12
C GLN A 128 -17.59 10.01 -13.32
N ALA A 129 -17.64 9.45 -12.11
CA ALA A 129 -18.79 9.59 -11.23
C ALA A 129 -19.05 11.06 -10.85
N ILE A 130 -17.98 11.81 -10.59
CA ILE A 130 -18.07 13.24 -10.31
C ILE A 130 -18.52 14.01 -11.56
N GLU A 131 -17.89 13.78 -12.72
CA GLU A 131 -18.28 14.40 -14.00
C GLU A 131 -19.77 14.16 -14.31
N ASN A 132 -20.25 12.93 -14.16
CA ASN A 132 -21.65 12.58 -14.38
C ASN A 132 -22.58 13.33 -13.43
N LYS A 133 -22.21 13.48 -12.16
CA LYS A 133 -23.00 14.24 -11.19
C LYS A 133 -23.13 15.71 -11.58
N PHE A 134 -22.03 16.36 -11.96
CA PHE A 134 -22.05 17.76 -12.42
C PHE A 134 -22.97 17.92 -13.65
N GLN A 135 -22.88 16.99 -14.61
CA GLN A 135 -23.73 17.00 -15.81
C GLN A 135 -25.23 16.83 -15.50
N MET A 136 -25.59 16.02 -14.50
CA MET A 136 -26.99 15.79 -14.12
C MET A 136 -27.66 17.00 -13.45
N GLU A 137 -26.89 17.87 -12.80
CA GLU A 137 -27.43 19.00 -12.01
C GLU A 137 -27.78 20.23 -12.85
N GLY A 138 -27.52 20.20 -14.16
CA GLY A 138 -28.08 21.12 -15.14
C GLY A 138 -27.03 21.80 -16.02
N PRO A 139 -27.46 22.43 -17.13
CA PRO A 139 -26.57 22.97 -18.17
C PRO A 139 -25.71 24.16 -17.72
N THR A 140 -25.98 24.74 -16.55
CA THR A 140 -25.16 25.80 -15.94
C THR A 140 -24.05 25.26 -15.03
N SER A 141 -24.08 23.96 -14.72
CA SER A 141 -23.06 23.28 -13.91
C SER A 141 -21.88 22.90 -14.80
N GLN A 142 -20.78 23.66 -14.71
CA GLN A 142 -19.55 23.31 -15.41
C GLN A 142 -18.78 22.25 -14.62
N THR A 143 -18.38 21.18 -15.30
CA THR A 143 -17.47 20.18 -14.72
C THR A 143 -16.14 20.85 -14.37
N PRO A 144 -15.62 20.71 -13.15
CA PRO A 144 -14.34 21.29 -12.77
C PRO A 144 -13.17 20.54 -13.43
N ASP A 145 -12.04 21.24 -13.58
CA ASP A 145 -10.77 20.56 -13.84
C ASP A 145 -10.40 19.66 -12.65
N PHE A 146 -9.88 18.47 -12.93
CA PHE A 146 -9.45 17.54 -11.90
C PHE A 146 -7.94 17.62 -11.66
N GLN A 147 -7.54 17.68 -10.39
CA GLN A 147 -6.15 17.49 -9.96
C GLN A 147 -6.06 16.25 -9.07
N VAL A 148 -5.34 15.23 -9.53
CA VAL A 148 -5.18 13.96 -8.84
C VAL A 148 -3.77 13.85 -8.28
N PHE A 149 -3.69 13.57 -6.98
CA PHE A 149 -2.47 13.28 -6.27
C PHE A 149 -2.35 11.78 -6.00
N PHE A 150 -1.28 11.19 -6.51
CA PHE A 150 -0.93 9.80 -6.27
C PHE A 150 0.07 9.77 -5.12
N ASN A 151 -0.38 9.37 -3.93
CA ASN A 151 0.48 9.25 -2.76
C ASN A 151 0.92 7.80 -2.55
N ASP A 152 2.20 7.63 -2.23
CA ASP A 152 2.75 6.38 -1.71
C ASP A 152 4.03 6.67 -0.89
N GLN A 153 4.66 5.63 -0.36
CA GLN A 153 5.94 5.72 0.33
C GLN A 153 7.01 6.36 -0.55
N VAL A 154 8.00 7.00 0.09
CA VAL A 154 9.12 7.66 -0.61
C VAL A 154 9.88 6.69 -1.53
N MET A 155 9.96 5.42 -1.15
CA MET A 155 10.66 4.37 -1.91
C MET A 155 9.81 3.72 -3.01
N ASN A 156 8.55 4.13 -3.17
CA ASN A 156 7.70 3.61 -4.24
C ASN A 156 8.28 3.96 -5.62
N ASP A 157 8.03 3.09 -6.59
CA ASP A 157 8.47 3.29 -7.96
C ASP A 157 7.52 4.23 -8.72
N PHE A 158 7.62 5.52 -8.39
CA PHE A 158 6.91 6.59 -9.08
C PHE A 158 7.30 6.71 -10.57
N ASN A 159 8.48 6.21 -10.98
CA ASN A 159 8.86 6.23 -12.39
C ASN A 159 7.96 5.30 -13.20
N THR A 160 7.72 4.07 -12.73
CA THR A 160 6.77 3.15 -13.35
C THR A 160 5.35 3.72 -13.33
N LEU A 161 4.93 4.36 -12.24
CA LEU A 161 3.65 5.06 -12.18
C LEU A 161 3.54 6.15 -13.25
N PHE A 162 4.53 7.05 -13.36
CA PHE A 162 4.46 8.15 -14.31
C PHE A 162 4.58 7.70 -15.77
N HIS A 163 5.40 6.69 -16.05
CA HIS A 163 5.48 6.11 -17.40
C HIS A 163 4.19 5.44 -17.84
N SER A 164 3.42 4.87 -16.91
CA SER A 164 2.17 4.14 -17.20
C SER A 164 0.91 5.01 -17.11
N LEU A 165 1.04 6.33 -16.90
CA LEU A 165 -0.10 7.25 -16.87
C LEU A 165 -0.95 7.11 -18.15
N PRO A 166 -2.29 6.96 -18.04
CA PRO A 166 -3.13 6.74 -19.22
C PRO A 166 -3.04 7.91 -20.22
N PRO A 167 -2.87 7.63 -21.53
CA PRO A 167 -3.01 8.66 -22.55
C PRO A 167 -4.46 9.17 -22.56
N GLY A 168 -4.64 10.48 -22.72
CA GLY A 168 -5.98 11.08 -22.75
C GLY A 168 -6.72 11.16 -21.40
N LYS A 169 -6.03 10.95 -20.28
CA LYS A 169 -6.58 11.22 -18.95
C LYS A 169 -7.14 12.65 -18.86
N LYS A 170 -8.32 12.81 -18.26
CA LYS A 170 -9.00 14.10 -18.06
C LYS A 170 -8.65 14.75 -16.72
N TYR A 171 -7.44 14.53 -16.23
CA TYR A 171 -6.98 15.09 -14.95
C TYR A 171 -5.48 15.42 -15.01
N HIS A 172 -5.10 16.44 -14.25
CA HIS A 172 -3.71 16.74 -13.93
C HIS A 172 -3.23 15.77 -12.87
N ALA A 173 -2.02 15.22 -13.02
CA ALA A 173 -1.47 14.21 -12.12
C ALA A 173 -0.23 14.77 -11.40
N ALA A 174 -0.11 14.47 -10.11
CA ALA A 174 1.08 14.74 -9.32
C ALA A 174 1.38 13.55 -8.38
N GLY A 175 2.66 13.23 -8.16
CA GLY A 175 3.06 12.27 -7.13
C GLY A 175 3.35 12.96 -5.81
N VAL A 176 2.98 12.33 -4.70
CA VAL A 176 3.20 12.84 -3.34
C VAL A 176 3.90 11.78 -2.51
N PRO A 177 5.23 11.79 -2.42
CA PRO A 177 5.98 10.80 -1.67
C PRO A 177 5.89 11.07 -0.16
N GLY A 178 5.46 10.07 0.61
CA GLY A 178 5.43 10.16 2.07
C GLY A 178 4.41 9.21 2.72
N PRO A 179 4.61 8.86 4.00
CA PRO A 179 3.69 7.98 4.73
C PRO A 179 2.34 8.68 4.98
N PHE A 180 1.24 8.08 4.51
CA PHE A 180 -0.10 8.64 4.71
C PHE A 180 -0.59 8.63 6.16
N HIS A 181 0.10 7.98 7.10
CA HIS A 181 -0.28 8.04 8.51
C HIS A 181 -0.17 9.46 9.10
N GLY A 182 0.62 10.35 8.47
CA GLY A 182 0.75 11.76 8.83
C GLY A 182 0.18 12.72 7.77
N ARG A 183 0.43 14.02 7.99
CA ARG A 183 0.10 15.11 7.05
C ARG A 183 0.96 15.03 5.78
N LEU A 184 0.32 15.22 4.63
CA LEU A 184 0.86 15.24 3.28
C LEU A 184 0.45 16.50 2.51
N PHE A 185 -0.70 17.09 2.86
CA PHE A 185 -1.28 18.22 2.13
C PHE A 185 -1.51 19.45 3.02
N PRO A 186 -1.60 20.65 2.43
CA PRO A 186 -2.09 21.83 3.12
C PRO A 186 -3.52 21.63 3.66
N GLU A 187 -3.86 22.45 4.65
CA GLU A 187 -5.19 22.39 5.27
C GLU A 187 -6.29 22.71 4.24
N ALA A 188 -7.41 21.98 4.32
CA ALA A 188 -8.59 22.15 3.48
C ALA A 188 -8.28 22.28 1.97
N SER A 189 -7.36 21.43 1.48
CA SER A 189 -6.91 21.45 0.09
C SER A 189 -7.43 20.29 -0.75
N LEU A 190 -7.98 19.24 -0.14
CA LEU A 190 -8.53 18.07 -0.83
C LEU A 190 -10.07 18.06 -0.79
N ASP A 191 -10.69 17.70 -1.91
CA ASP A 191 -12.14 17.52 -2.02
C ASP A 191 -12.56 16.06 -1.83
N PHE A 192 -11.70 15.12 -2.28
CA PHE A 192 -11.95 13.69 -2.20
C PHE A 192 -10.70 12.90 -1.83
N GLY A 193 -10.80 12.05 -0.81
CA GLY A 193 -9.79 11.07 -0.46
C GLY A 193 -10.16 9.66 -0.93
N TYR A 194 -9.19 8.89 -1.38
CA TYR A 194 -9.35 7.49 -1.74
C TYR A 194 -8.20 6.67 -1.18
N SER A 195 -8.48 5.47 -0.69
CA SER A 195 -7.42 4.51 -0.32
C SER A 195 -7.95 3.09 -0.48
N SER A 196 -7.15 2.21 -1.09
CA SER A 196 -7.53 0.83 -1.30
C SER A 196 -6.38 -0.12 -1.00
N CYS A 197 -6.65 -1.12 -0.15
CA CYS A 197 -5.68 -2.16 0.21
C CYS A 197 -4.36 -1.63 0.79
N ALA A 198 -4.40 -0.45 1.41
CA ALA A 198 -3.24 0.21 2.00
C ALA A 198 -3.33 0.36 3.52
N LEU A 199 -4.52 0.60 4.08
CA LEU A 199 -4.70 0.87 5.52
C LEU A 199 -4.39 -0.32 6.44
N ASN A 200 -4.26 -1.54 5.90
CA ASN A 200 -3.78 -2.70 6.66
C ASN A 200 -2.25 -2.68 6.89
N TRP A 201 -1.51 -1.79 6.22
CA TRP A 201 -0.09 -1.57 6.46
C TRP A 201 0.11 -0.61 7.61
N LEU A 202 0.87 -1.05 8.61
CA LEU A 202 1.23 -0.23 9.76
C LEU A 202 2.32 0.79 9.38
N SER A 203 2.39 1.87 10.15
CA SER A 203 3.47 2.87 10.07
C SER A 203 4.85 2.28 10.36
N GLY A 204 4.89 1.14 11.02
CA GLY A 204 6.08 0.35 11.31
C GLY A 204 5.72 -0.91 12.11
N VAL A 205 6.71 -1.75 12.38
CA VAL A 205 6.54 -2.89 13.28
C VAL A 205 6.31 -2.37 14.72
N PRO A 206 5.36 -2.93 15.48
CA PRO A 206 5.19 -2.56 16.89
C PRO A 206 6.48 -2.84 17.68
N LYS A 207 7.12 -1.82 18.25
CA LYS A 207 8.40 -1.97 18.97
C LYS A 207 8.40 -3.06 20.04
N ALA A 208 7.25 -3.27 20.69
CA ALA A 208 7.08 -4.29 21.72
C ALA A 208 7.22 -5.73 21.20
N VAL A 209 7.03 -5.97 19.89
CA VAL A 209 7.23 -7.31 19.29
C VAL A 209 8.67 -7.56 18.86
N GLU A 210 9.49 -6.51 18.80
CA GLU A 210 10.92 -6.55 18.47
C GLU A 210 11.84 -6.55 19.70
N ASP A 211 11.31 -6.19 20.87
CA ASP A 211 12.08 -6.16 22.12
C ASP A 211 12.09 -7.52 22.80
N ARG A 212 13.27 -8.16 22.87
CA ARG A 212 13.50 -9.45 23.56
C ARG A 212 13.04 -9.47 25.02
N LYS A 213 12.99 -8.32 25.69
CA LYS A 213 12.56 -8.21 27.09
C LYS A 213 11.05 -8.03 27.24
N SER A 214 10.36 -7.72 26.15
CA SER A 214 8.92 -7.49 26.15
C SER A 214 8.15 -8.81 26.26
N PRO A 215 7.03 -8.84 27.00
CA PRO A 215 6.13 -9.99 26.98
C PRO A 215 5.49 -10.22 25.58
N ALA A 216 5.55 -9.20 24.70
CA ALA A 216 5.11 -9.29 23.31
C ALA A 216 6.22 -9.69 22.33
N TRP A 217 7.45 -10.02 22.78
CA TRP A 217 8.52 -10.50 21.88
C TRP A 217 8.05 -11.68 21.00
N ASN A 218 8.12 -11.54 19.67
CA ASN A 218 7.51 -12.50 18.76
C ASN A 218 8.48 -13.60 18.30
N LYS A 219 9.17 -14.25 19.24
CA LYS A 219 10.19 -15.27 18.94
C LYS A 219 9.62 -16.39 18.03
N GLY A 220 10.38 -16.77 17.00
CA GLY A 220 10.10 -17.91 16.11
C GLY A 220 8.89 -17.70 15.20
N ARG A 221 8.40 -16.46 15.08
CA ARG A 221 7.24 -16.08 14.29
C ARG A 221 7.49 -14.75 13.62
N VAL A 222 6.73 -14.50 12.55
CA VAL A 222 6.86 -13.28 11.74
C VAL A 222 5.60 -12.42 11.76
N HIS A 223 4.54 -12.86 12.43
CA HIS A 223 3.27 -12.15 12.54
C HIS A 223 2.50 -12.60 13.80
N TYR A 224 1.29 -12.06 14.02
CA TYR A 224 0.53 -12.32 15.24
C TYR A 224 -0.37 -13.57 15.19
N THR A 225 -0.52 -14.23 14.04
CA THR A 225 -1.31 -15.46 13.90
C THR A 225 -0.76 -16.58 14.78
N GLY A 226 -1.60 -17.14 15.66
CA GLY A 226 -1.19 -18.19 16.60
C GLY A 226 -0.14 -17.76 17.64
N ALA A 227 0.15 -16.45 17.72
CA ALA A 227 1.09 -15.88 18.68
C ALA A 227 0.43 -15.66 20.05
N ARG A 228 1.23 -15.22 21.02
CA ARG A 228 0.74 -14.87 22.36
C ARG A 228 -0.20 -13.65 22.30
N LYS A 229 -1.12 -13.55 23.25
CA LYS A 229 -2.12 -12.46 23.31
C LYS A 229 -1.48 -11.07 23.34
N GLU A 230 -0.30 -10.97 23.95
CA GLU A 230 0.50 -9.75 24.05
C GLU A 230 1.01 -9.27 22.69
N VAL A 231 1.37 -10.22 21.80
CA VAL A 231 1.76 -9.91 20.42
C VAL A 231 0.56 -9.33 19.69
N PHE A 232 -0.59 -10.02 19.72
CA PHE A 232 -1.82 -9.55 19.08
C PHE A 232 -2.22 -8.15 19.59
N LYS A 233 -2.18 -7.93 20.91
CA LYS A 233 -2.50 -6.63 21.51
C LYS A 233 -1.53 -5.52 21.07
N ALA A 234 -0.25 -5.82 20.92
CA ALA A 234 0.73 -4.86 20.41
C ALA A 234 0.39 -4.42 18.98
N TYR A 235 0.05 -5.36 18.10
CA TYR A 235 -0.39 -5.06 16.73
C TYR A 235 -1.71 -4.27 16.68
N SER A 236 -2.74 -4.72 17.40
CA SER A 236 -4.05 -4.04 17.45
C SER A 236 -3.94 -2.61 17.98
N ASN A 237 -3.18 -2.39 19.05
CA ASN A 237 -2.95 -1.04 19.59
C ASN A 237 -2.20 -0.15 18.60
N HIS A 238 -1.18 -0.69 17.91
CA HIS A 238 -0.41 0.07 16.91
C HIS A 238 -1.30 0.46 15.73
N TYR A 239 -2.09 -0.48 15.22
CA TYR A 239 -3.09 -0.22 14.17
C TYR A 239 -4.10 0.87 14.57
N ALA A 240 -4.65 0.80 15.78
CA ALA A 240 -5.60 1.80 16.25
C ALA A 240 -4.99 3.22 16.25
N ASN A 241 -3.74 3.36 16.68
CA ASN A 241 -3.02 4.64 16.66
C ASN A 241 -2.74 5.13 15.23
N ASP A 242 -2.38 4.22 14.33
CA ASP A 242 -2.10 4.52 12.94
C ASP A 242 -3.35 5.01 12.20
N ILE A 243 -4.48 4.32 12.37
CA ILE A 243 -5.76 4.75 11.78
C ILE A 243 -6.24 6.06 12.39
N GLU A 244 -6.08 6.27 13.70
CA GLU A 244 -6.43 7.55 14.32
C GLU A 244 -5.58 8.70 13.76
N SER A 245 -4.28 8.47 13.57
CA SER A 245 -3.34 9.44 13.00
C SER A 245 -3.68 9.74 11.54
N PHE A 246 -3.96 8.71 10.74
CA PHE A 246 -4.43 8.84 9.37
C PHE A 246 -5.70 9.70 9.32
N LEU A 247 -6.74 9.37 10.10
CA LEU A 247 -7.99 10.12 10.11
C LEU A 247 -7.77 11.57 10.52
N ARG A 248 -6.95 11.85 11.56
CA ARG A 248 -6.64 13.22 11.98
C ARG A 248 -5.97 14.02 10.86
N ALA A 249 -4.96 13.45 10.20
CA ALA A 249 -4.30 14.11 9.08
C ALA A 249 -5.28 14.38 7.93
N ARG A 250 -6.12 13.40 7.56
CA ARG A 250 -7.15 13.57 6.52
C ARG A 250 -8.20 14.60 6.90
N ALA A 251 -8.53 14.74 8.18
CA ALA A 251 -9.50 15.71 8.66
C ALA A 251 -9.01 17.15 8.49
N GLU A 252 -7.71 17.37 8.66
CA GLU A 252 -7.08 18.68 8.44
C GLU A 252 -6.96 18.98 6.93
N GLU A 253 -6.72 17.97 6.10
CA GLU A 253 -6.47 18.15 4.66
C GLU A 253 -7.74 18.24 3.81
N LEU A 254 -8.79 17.52 4.18
CA LEU A 254 -10.06 17.56 3.47
C LEU A 254 -10.84 18.83 3.82
N VAL A 255 -11.44 19.43 2.80
CA VAL A 255 -12.43 20.49 3.00
C VAL A 255 -13.61 19.97 3.84
N GLY A 256 -14.27 20.86 4.59
CA GLY A 256 -15.54 20.54 5.24
C GLY A 256 -16.52 19.91 4.23
N GLY A 257 -17.22 18.84 4.60
CA GLY A 257 -18.11 18.12 3.68
C GLY A 257 -17.43 17.29 2.59
N GLY A 258 -16.09 17.33 2.47
CA GLY A 258 -15.33 16.47 1.57
C GLY A 258 -15.56 14.98 1.86
N LEU A 259 -15.41 14.15 0.83
CA LEU A 259 -15.68 12.71 0.92
C LEU A 259 -14.37 11.91 0.97
N MET A 260 -14.40 10.75 1.63
CA MET A 260 -13.27 9.81 1.61
C MET A 260 -13.76 8.38 1.52
N ALA A 261 -13.36 7.67 0.45
CA ALA A 261 -13.71 6.27 0.22
C ALA A 261 -12.52 5.36 0.56
N LEU A 262 -12.74 4.38 1.44
CA LEU A 262 -11.72 3.47 1.95
C LEU A 262 -12.11 2.02 1.64
N LEU A 263 -11.17 1.23 1.13
CA LEU A 263 -11.29 -0.21 0.90
C LEU A 263 -10.24 -0.92 1.76
N VAL A 264 -10.65 -1.44 2.91
CA VAL A 264 -9.73 -1.94 3.95
C VAL A 264 -9.76 -3.47 4.02
N PRO A 265 -8.63 -4.16 3.75
CA PRO A 265 -8.49 -5.58 3.99
C PRO A 265 -8.69 -5.92 5.47
N ALA A 266 -9.52 -6.92 5.73
CA ALA A 266 -9.99 -7.24 7.06
C ALA A 266 -10.31 -8.73 7.21
N VAL A 267 -10.56 -9.13 8.45
CA VAL A 267 -11.10 -10.43 8.81
C VAL A 267 -12.50 -10.25 9.42
N PRO A 268 -13.42 -11.22 9.28
CA PRO A 268 -14.80 -11.06 9.75
C PRO A 268 -14.91 -11.01 11.28
N THR A 269 -14.04 -11.71 12.01
CA THR A 269 -13.95 -11.69 13.47
C THR A 269 -12.54 -12.16 13.90
N PHE A 270 -12.20 -12.05 15.18
CA PHE A 270 -10.98 -12.65 15.74
C PHE A 270 -11.35 -13.96 16.44
N GLU A 271 -11.41 -15.06 15.68
CA GLU A 271 -11.53 -16.39 16.30
C GLU A 271 -10.17 -16.87 16.80
N ILE A 272 -10.06 -17.04 18.12
CA ILE A 272 -8.86 -17.53 18.82
C ILE A 272 -8.68 -19.05 18.60
N SER A 273 -9.71 -19.75 18.12
CA SER A 273 -9.75 -21.20 17.94
C SER A 273 -9.30 -21.65 16.55
N GLY A 274 -8.00 -21.57 16.28
CA GLY A 274 -7.28 -22.46 15.34
C GLY A 274 -7.56 -22.34 13.83
N ASN A 275 -8.66 -21.73 13.40
CA ASN A 275 -8.95 -21.48 11.99
C ASN A 275 -8.46 -20.08 11.61
N SER A 276 -7.16 -19.94 11.33
CA SER A 276 -6.62 -18.68 10.82
C SER A 276 -7.30 -18.30 9.49
N TYR A 277 -7.66 -17.02 9.35
CA TYR A 277 -8.19 -16.48 8.10
C TYR A 277 -7.10 -16.46 7.03
N THR A 278 -7.51 -16.54 5.76
CA THR A 278 -6.62 -16.71 4.60
C THR A 278 -5.41 -15.78 4.64
N THR A 279 -5.61 -14.48 4.82
CA THR A 279 -4.49 -13.52 4.77
C THR A 279 -3.53 -13.59 5.97
N PRO A 280 -4.00 -13.65 7.24
CA PRO A 280 -3.12 -13.96 8.36
C PRO A 280 -2.40 -15.33 8.25
N THR A 281 -3.02 -16.35 7.66
CA THR A 281 -2.39 -17.67 7.41
C THR A 281 -1.28 -17.59 6.37
N GLU A 282 -1.43 -16.75 5.34
CA GLU A 282 -0.39 -16.52 4.34
C GLU A 282 0.92 -16.01 4.97
N MET A 283 0.82 -15.09 5.93
CA MET A 283 2.00 -14.57 6.66
C MET A 283 2.65 -15.66 7.52
N ASP A 284 1.84 -16.46 8.21
CA ASP A 284 2.31 -17.57 9.05
C ASP A 284 3.02 -18.64 8.21
N LEU A 285 2.54 -18.93 6.99
CA LEU A 285 3.20 -19.86 6.08
C LEU A 285 4.56 -19.34 5.59
N ILE A 286 4.70 -18.04 5.27
CA ILE A 286 6.01 -17.44 4.96
C ILE A 286 6.94 -17.57 6.17
N GLY A 287 6.45 -17.26 7.38
CA GLY A 287 7.20 -17.43 8.62
C GLY A 287 7.67 -18.86 8.84
N SER A 288 6.78 -19.82 8.62
CA SER A 288 7.10 -21.24 8.72
C SER A 288 8.16 -21.66 7.69
N CYS A 289 8.17 -21.11 6.47
CA CYS A 289 9.27 -21.36 5.52
C CYS A 289 10.61 -20.80 6.03
N LEU A 290 10.60 -19.60 6.62
CA LEU A 290 11.80 -18.98 7.19
C LEU A 290 12.35 -19.79 8.37
N VAL A 291 11.48 -20.34 9.23
CA VAL A 291 11.87 -21.25 10.31
C VAL A 291 12.51 -22.53 9.76
N ASP A 292 11.89 -23.20 8.79
CA ASP A 292 12.48 -24.39 8.15
C ASP A 292 13.86 -24.10 7.51
N MET A 293 14.04 -22.88 6.98
CA MET A 293 15.32 -22.44 6.41
C MET A 293 16.34 -22.19 7.52
N ALA A 294 15.93 -21.70 8.69
CA ALA A 294 16.80 -21.50 9.83
C ALA A 294 17.30 -22.82 10.43
N GLU A 295 16.41 -23.81 10.56
CA GLU A 295 16.76 -25.17 11.01
C GLU A 295 17.79 -25.85 10.09
N LYS A 296 17.78 -25.50 8.80
CA LYS A 296 18.76 -25.98 7.80
C LYS A 296 20.02 -25.13 7.72
N GLY A 297 20.14 -24.08 8.54
CA GLY A 297 21.30 -23.17 8.54
C GLY A 297 21.39 -22.25 7.33
N ILE A 298 20.32 -22.11 6.53
CA ILE A 298 20.29 -21.23 5.34
C ILE A 298 20.14 -19.76 5.76
N VAL A 299 19.41 -19.52 6.85
CA VAL A 299 19.27 -18.21 7.50
C VAL A 299 19.53 -18.40 9.01
N SER A 300 20.00 -17.37 9.70
CA SER A 300 20.13 -17.43 11.16
C SER A 300 18.77 -17.35 11.86
N GLU A 301 18.55 -18.13 12.93
CA GLU A 301 17.36 -18.03 13.80
C GLU A 301 17.10 -16.59 14.26
N GLU A 302 18.16 -15.85 14.62
CA GLU A 302 18.05 -14.45 15.05
C GLU A 302 17.42 -13.53 13.99
N LYS A 303 17.69 -13.76 12.70
CA LYS A 303 17.07 -12.98 11.62
C LYS A 303 15.58 -13.29 11.50
N VAL A 304 15.17 -14.53 11.76
CA VAL A 304 13.75 -14.91 11.76
C VAL A 304 13.05 -14.28 12.96
N ASP A 305 13.66 -14.40 14.15
CA ASP A 305 13.13 -13.85 15.40
C ASP A 305 12.93 -12.33 15.39
N THR A 306 13.79 -11.60 14.69
CA THR A 306 13.75 -10.14 14.60
C THR A 306 12.87 -9.62 13.46
N PHE A 307 12.41 -10.48 12.55
CA PHE A 307 11.55 -10.08 11.45
C PHE A 307 10.08 -10.16 11.83
N ASN A 308 9.33 -9.10 11.53
CA ASN A 308 7.89 -9.03 11.74
C ASN A 308 7.23 -8.30 10.57
N PHE A 309 6.13 -8.83 10.05
CA PHE A 309 5.34 -8.14 9.03
C PHE A 309 4.64 -6.92 9.64
N PRO A 310 4.78 -5.72 9.08
CA PRO A 310 4.11 -4.50 9.56
C PRO A 310 2.66 -4.45 9.05
N LEU A 311 1.88 -5.50 9.33
CA LEU A 311 0.52 -5.66 8.83
C LEU A 311 -0.44 -5.90 9.98
N TYR A 312 -1.63 -5.33 9.87
CA TYR A 312 -2.76 -5.69 10.71
C TYR A 312 -4.06 -5.77 9.90
N PHE A 313 -4.80 -6.84 10.12
CA PHE A 313 -6.10 -7.06 9.51
C PHE A 313 -7.17 -6.85 10.59
N THR A 314 -7.82 -5.70 10.53
CA THR A 314 -8.90 -5.28 11.44
C THR A 314 -10.15 -6.18 11.30
N VAL A 315 -11.06 -6.04 12.25
CA VAL A 315 -12.47 -6.46 12.09
C VAL A 315 -13.39 -5.24 11.87
N PRO A 316 -14.59 -5.41 11.31
CA PRO A 316 -15.52 -4.30 11.05
C PRO A 316 -15.83 -3.45 12.29
N GLN A 317 -16.06 -4.09 13.44
CA GLN A 317 -16.42 -3.41 14.68
C GLN A 317 -15.26 -2.56 15.23
N GLU A 318 -14.03 -3.03 15.10
CA GLU A 318 -12.83 -2.32 15.53
C GLU A 318 -12.59 -1.07 14.68
N LEU A 319 -12.61 -1.21 13.34
CA LEU A 319 -12.45 -0.07 12.44
C LEU A 319 -13.54 0.98 12.66
N LYS A 320 -14.80 0.55 12.79
CA LYS A 320 -15.92 1.45 13.08
C LYS A 320 -15.70 2.22 14.38
N ALA A 321 -15.31 1.53 15.46
CA ALA A 321 -15.08 2.15 16.75
C ALA A 321 -13.92 3.17 16.74
N ILE A 322 -12.87 2.93 15.94
CA ILE A 322 -11.79 3.91 15.75
C ILE A 322 -12.29 5.16 15.03
N ILE A 323 -13.06 5.00 13.94
CA ILE A 323 -13.61 6.11 13.16
C ILE A 323 -14.56 6.96 14.01
N GLU A 324 -15.47 6.32 14.75
CA GLU A 324 -16.43 7.02 15.61
C GLU A 324 -15.74 7.81 16.72
N ARG A 325 -14.66 7.26 17.30
CA ARG A 325 -13.85 7.93 18.33
C ARG A 325 -13.10 9.14 17.81
N ASN A 326 -12.63 9.12 16.55
CA ASN A 326 -11.91 10.25 15.95
C ASN A 326 -12.79 11.50 15.80
N GLN A 327 -14.12 11.34 15.74
CA GLN A 327 -15.13 12.41 15.69
C GLN A 327 -15.03 13.40 14.53
N SER A 328 -14.02 13.34 13.66
CA SER A 328 -13.85 14.31 12.55
C SER A 328 -14.69 13.98 11.32
N PHE A 329 -15.15 12.73 11.21
CA PHE A 329 -15.92 12.22 10.08
C PHE A 329 -17.26 11.64 10.51
N ASN A 330 -18.23 11.73 9.60
CA ASN A 330 -19.44 10.91 9.64
C ASN A 330 -19.25 9.68 8.75
N ILE A 331 -19.61 8.50 9.26
CA ILE A 331 -19.73 7.29 8.44
C ILE A 331 -21.01 7.42 7.62
N VAL A 332 -20.86 7.62 6.31
CA VAL A 332 -22.00 7.72 5.37
C VAL A 332 -22.50 6.32 5.01
N ARG A 333 -21.56 5.40 4.76
CA ARG A 333 -21.85 4.02 4.40
C ARG A 333 -20.68 3.14 4.85
N MET A 334 -21.00 1.95 5.35
CA MET A 334 -20.00 0.94 5.72
C MET A 334 -20.56 -0.43 5.38
N GLU A 335 -19.88 -1.16 4.50
CA GLU A 335 -20.33 -2.44 3.98
C GLU A 335 -19.18 -3.43 3.81
N ILE A 336 -19.50 -4.71 3.83
CA ILE A 336 -18.54 -5.78 3.54
C ILE A 336 -18.68 -6.15 2.07
N LEU A 337 -17.58 -6.08 1.32
CA LEU A 337 -17.53 -6.46 -0.08
C LEU A 337 -17.01 -7.89 -0.25
N ASN A 338 -17.65 -8.65 -1.13
CA ASN A 338 -17.09 -9.90 -1.63
C ASN A 338 -16.12 -9.56 -2.77
N ASN A 339 -14.82 -9.83 -2.58
CA ASN A 339 -13.81 -9.56 -3.59
C ASN A 339 -13.83 -10.64 -4.70
N PRO A 340 -14.26 -10.32 -5.94
CA PRO A 340 -14.15 -11.27 -7.06
C PRO A 340 -12.69 -11.59 -7.42
N GLY A 341 -11.74 -10.71 -7.05
CA GLY A 341 -10.31 -10.86 -7.29
C GLY A 341 -9.69 -12.12 -6.69
N LYS A 342 -10.31 -12.72 -5.66
CA LYS A 342 -9.88 -14.02 -5.13
C LYS A 342 -9.82 -15.13 -6.19
N ARG A 343 -10.70 -15.07 -7.20
CA ARG A 343 -10.75 -16.04 -8.32
C ARG A 343 -9.59 -15.88 -9.30
N THR A 344 -8.82 -14.80 -9.21
CA THR A 344 -7.59 -14.60 -9.99
C THR A 344 -6.39 -15.36 -9.41
N LEU A 345 -6.55 -16.00 -8.24
CA LEU A 345 -5.55 -16.82 -7.57
C LEU A 345 -5.97 -18.30 -7.54
N PRO A 346 -6.11 -18.98 -8.71
CA PRO A 346 -6.68 -20.32 -8.79
C PRO A 346 -5.71 -21.44 -8.34
N SER A 347 -4.46 -21.12 -8.06
CA SER A 347 -3.42 -22.09 -7.74
C SER A 347 -2.43 -21.56 -6.70
N ALA A 348 -1.69 -22.47 -6.07
CA ALA A 348 -0.60 -22.15 -5.16
C ALA A 348 0.46 -21.26 -5.83
N ASN A 349 0.79 -21.51 -7.10
CA ASN A 349 1.76 -20.70 -7.85
C ASN A 349 1.24 -19.27 -8.07
N ALA A 350 -0.01 -19.11 -8.51
CA ALA A 350 -0.59 -17.78 -8.70
C ALA A 350 -0.60 -16.98 -7.39
N ARG A 351 -0.94 -17.63 -6.27
CA ARG A 351 -0.94 -17.01 -4.94
C ARG A 351 0.48 -16.69 -4.44
N ALA A 352 1.47 -17.54 -4.73
CA ALA A 352 2.86 -17.28 -4.40
C ALA A 352 3.41 -16.06 -5.17
N THR A 353 3.16 -15.97 -6.48
CA THR A 353 3.60 -14.81 -7.28
C THR A 353 2.92 -13.52 -6.84
N TYR A 354 1.62 -13.59 -6.53
CA TYR A 354 0.88 -12.47 -5.91
C TYR A 354 1.56 -11.95 -4.65
N LEU A 355 1.84 -12.83 -3.67
CA LEU A 355 2.49 -12.39 -2.43
C LEU A 355 3.94 -12.01 -2.60
N ARG A 356 4.65 -12.62 -3.56
CA ARG A 356 6.00 -12.20 -3.93
C ARG A 356 6.01 -10.75 -4.39
N ALA A 357 5.08 -10.37 -5.27
CA ALA A 357 4.96 -8.99 -5.75
C ALA A 357 4.62 -7.98 -4.64
N VAL A 358 4.05 -8.43 -3.53
CA VAL A 358 3.70 -7.59 -2.37
C VAL A 358 4.85 -7.50 -1.35
N PHE A 359 5.55 -8.61 -1.07
CA PHE A 359 6.48 -8.69 0.06
C PHE A 359 7.95 -8.88 -0.29
N GLU A 360 8.30 -9.15 -1.54
CA GLU A 360 9.68 -9.46 -1.90
C GLU A 360 10.65 -8.32 -1.53
N GLY A 361 10.32 -7.06 -1.85
CA GLY A 361 11.15 -5.92 -1.44
C GLY A 361 11.40 -5.85 0.08
N LEU A 362 10.36 -6.08 0.89
CA LEU A 362 10.46 -6.12 2.36
C LEU A 362 11.35 -7.27 2.83
N LEU A 363 11.14 -8.48 2.29
CA LEU A 363 11.89 -9.68 2.65
C LEU A 363 13.36 -9.58 2.23
N MET A 364 13.64 -9.05 1.03
CA MET A 364 14.98 -8.82 0.51
C MET A 364 15.78 -7.89 1.41
N ASN A 365 15.14 -6.86 1.96
CA ASN A 365 15.83 -5.89 2.81
C ASN A 365 16.36 -6.52 4.12
N HIS A 366 15.62 -7.48 4.68
CA HIS A 366 16.00 -8.13 5.95
C HIS A 366 16.85 -9.39 5.75
N PHE A 367 16.45 -10.24 4.79
CA PHE A 367 17.04 -11.55 4.58
C PHE A 367 18.10 -11.57 3.46
N GLY A 368 18.09 -10.58 2.57
CA GLY A 368 18.95 -10.51 1.40
C GLY A 368 18.29 -11.05 0.13
N THR A 369 18.83 -10.64 -1.03
CA THR A 369 18.23 -10.92 -2.34
C THR A 369 18.34 -12.38 -2.78
N GLN A 370 19.42 -13.06 -2.37
CA GLN A 370 19.79 -14.39 -2.83
C GLN A 370 18.81 -15.49 -2.36
N LEU A 371 18.00 -15.21 -1.34
CA LEU A 371 17.11 -16.19 -0.71
C LEU A 371 15.68 -16.18 -1.27
N MET A 372 15.30 -15.19 -2.08
CA MET A 372 13.90 -14.99 -2.46
C MET A 372 13.35 -16.14 -3.31
N ASP A 373 14.12 -16.62 -4.28
CA ASP A 373 13.67 -17.72 -5.15
C ASP A 373 13.43 -19.01 -4.33
N GLU A 374 14.37 -19.37 -3.46
CA GLU A 374 14.23 -20.55 -2.60
C GLU A 374 13.08 -20.40 -1.59
N LEU A 375 12.93 -19.22 -0.98
CA LEU A 375 11.84 -18.92 -0.06
C LEU A 375 10.48 -19.09 -0.74
N PHE A 376 10.28 -18.50 -1.92
CA PHE A 376 9.01 -18.57 -2.63
C PHE A 376 8.75 -19.94 -3.26
N GLU A 377 9.78 -20.72 -3.60
CA GLU A 377 9.61 -22.12 -3.98
C GLU A 377 9.07 -22.97 -2.81
N ARG A 378 9.67 -22.82 -1.61
CA ARG A 378 9.21 -23.49 -0.39
C ARG A 378 7.81 -23.04 0.00
N TYR A 379 7.53 -21.74 -0.11
CA TYR A 379 6.23 -21.16 0.15
C TYR A 379 5.15 -21.74 -0.78
N THR A 380 5.45 -21.85 -2.08
CA THR A 380 4.54 -22.46 -3.07
C THR A 380 4.21 -23.91 -2.71
N LYS A 381 5.21 -24.69 -2.24
CA LYS A 381 5.00 -26.07 -1.77
C LYS A 381 4.07 -26.12 -0.54
N LYS A 382 4.25 -25.23 0.44
CA LYS A 382 3.38 -25.16 1.63
C LYS A 382 1.95 -24.72 1.28
N LEU A 383 1.79 -23.77 0.36
CA LEU A 383 0.49 -23.39 -0.19
C LEU A 383 -0.22 -24.57 -0.86
N ALA A 384 0.50 -25.32 -1.70
CA ALA A 384 -0.05 -26.48 -2.41
C ALA A 384 -0.49 -27.62 -1.47
N ALA A 385 0.13 -27.73 -0.29
CA ALA A 385 -0.22 -28.72 0.71
C ALA A 385 -1.48 -28.37 1.53
N SER A 386 -1.96 -27.12 1.47
CA SER A 386 -3.09 -26.66 2.26
C SER A 386 -4.36 -26.50 1.41
N PRO A 387 -5.45 -27.25 1.70
CA PRO A 387 -6.72 -27.14 0.97
C PRO A 387 -7.33 -25.74 0.98
N LEU A 388 -6.97 -24.88 1.95
CA LEU A 388 -7.42 -23.50 2.04
C LEU A 388 -7.06 -22.68 0.80
N PHE A 389 -5.89 -22.95 0.21
CA PHE A 389 -5.36 -22.13 -0.90
C PHE A 389 -5.57 -22.75 -2.29
N LEU A 390 -6.11 -23.97 -2.34
CA LEU A 390 -6.40 -24.67 -3.60
C LEU A 390 -7.75 -24.28 -4.20
N ASN A 391 -8.67 -23.72 -3.41
CA ASN A 391 -9.96 -23.24 -3.87
C ASN A 391 -10.20 -21.79 -3.41
N PRO A 392 -10.32 -20.81 -4.33
CA PRO A 392 -10.66 -19.43 -4.00
C PRO A 392 -11.92 -19.23 -3.17
N ASP A 393 -12.88 -20.16 -3.24
CA ASP A 393 -14.12 -20.08 -2.45
C ASP A 393 -13.91 -20.44 -0.97
N ASN A 394 -12.75 -21.01 -0.61
CA ASN A 394 -12.35 -21.19 0.79
C ASN A 394 -11.78 -19.91 1.42
N GLU A 395 -11.58 -18.84 0.64
CA GLU A 395 -11.05 -17.59 1.15
C GLU A 395 -12.05 -16.89 2.06
N LYS A 396 -11.60 -16.60 3.29
CA LYS A 396 -12.41 -16.01 4.36
C LYS A 396 -12.05 -14.56 4.69
N SER A 397 -11.08 -13.99 3.98
CA SER A 397 -10.74 -12.58 4.11
C SER A 397 -11.85 -11.72 3.49
N ILE A 398 -12.08 -10.55 4.08
CA ILE A 398 -13.11 -9.63 3.65
C ILE A 398 -12.50 -8.26 3.31
N ILE A 399 -13.23 -7.46 2.52
CA ILE A 399 -12.93 -6.05 2.35
C ILE A 399 -14.03 -5.23 3.00
N ILE A 400 -13.65 -4.27 3.84
CA ILE A 400 -14.57 -3.28 4.38
C ILE A 400 -14.53 -2.07 3.45
N PHE A 401 -15.67 -1.76 2.82
CA PHE A 401 -15.91 -0.46 2.21
C PHE A 401 -16.37 0.51 3.30
N VAL A 402 -15.76 1.69 3.34
CA VAL A 402 -16.24 2.81 4.15
C VAL A 402 -16.27 4.07 3.29
N LEU A 403 -17.41 4.75 3.27
CA LEU A 403 -17.49 6.12 2.82
C LEU A 403 -17.62 7.04 4.02
N LEU A 404 -16.70 7.99 4.13
CA LEU A 404 -16.65 9.01 5.14
C LEU A 404 -16.99 10.37 4.54
N LYS A 405 -17.65 11.22 5.32
CA LYS A 405 -17.84 12.65 5.02
C LYS A 405 -17.21 13.48 6.13
N ARG A 406 -16.31 14.39 5.78
CA ARG A 406 -15.69 15.32 6.73
C ARG A 406 -16.78 16.21 7.33
N LYS A 407 -16.84 16.28 8.67
CA LYS A 407 -17.79 17.19 9.34
C LYS A 407 -17.45 18.65 9.00
N GLU A 408 -18.49 19.45 8.85
CA GLU A 408 -18.35 20.91 8.79
C GLU A 408 -17.98 21.41 10.19
N GLU A 409 -17.10 22.41 10.25
CA GLU A 409 -16.71 23.07 11.51
C GLU A 409 -17.67 24.19 11.90
#